data_AF-A0A940JH27-F1
#
_entry.id   AF-A0A940JH27-F1
#
_cell.length_a   1.000
_cell.length_b   1.000
_cell.length_c   1.000
_cell.angle_alpha   90.00
_cell.angle_beta   90.00
_cell.angle_gamma   90.00
#
_symmetry.space_group_name_H-M   'P 1'
#
loop_
_entity.id
_entity.type
_entity.pdbx_description
1 polymer ?
#
loop_
_entity_poly.entity_id
_entity_poly.type
_entity_poly.pdbx_seq_one_letter_code
_entity_poly.pdbx_strand_id
1 'polypeptide(L)'
;MHNIVRELVRGTKQTGSPVLAVSAGSGQIAEYVVEAGADLLLALNAGLYRSLGHGSLASLLAYGNANEQTEELLRRHILPNAGKLPVIAGVMGSDPGIEIETRLLQLQRMGVHGVTNWPTVGFIDGKIREAFEEAGVGIETEIELLAKAHKMGMATFAFVLNESDMRRFAPAGVDAYIINAGLTPLQFAVGDRRDRLQDSITHIKRMLAVVEGAAHRPLCLIYGGPFTDVEDFTTLFRQLRVDGIAGGSVFERLPVQAITSNFVRRCKTLRLVDSEVDEPAKWEMLGRSAAYQDLMRTVKRVAPYDANVVIEGETGVGKEVAASLIHSLSPRSEQPLITLNCGAIPSGLLESELFGHERGAFTGADRRRIGKFELANRGTLLLDEIADLSPAAQVALLRVLQQREIVRVGADNPIPVNVRVIAATNRSLAELVQEGKFRSDLYYRLSTVTLTIPPLRERIADLPVLTGHFLRQIAAEMGLQNLAMSQRFEEELARHSWPGNIRELRQVLARSAILEDGPVLRGTYFQPDGGSKPLPSGHAASRRVTIDDIHRAIEQAGGNKSVAAAALRISRKTLYAKLEAALTGSDATELA
;
A
#
# COMPACT_ATOMS: atom_id res chain seq x y z
N MET A 1 -23.36 -12.77 15.55
CA MET A 1 -21.99 -12.40 15.98
C MET A 1 -21.68 -12.96 17.37
N HIS A 2 -20.81 -13.96 17.43
CA HIS A 2 -20.22 -14.59 18.61
C HIS A 2 -19.37 -13.61 19.45
N ASN A 3 -19.22 -13.87 20.76
CA ASN A 3 -18.54 -12.95 21.70
C ASN A 3 -17.09 -12.66 21.31
N ILE A 4 -16.33 -13.68 20.91
CA ILE A 4 -14.92 -13.52 20.49
C ILE A 4 -14.81 -12.54 19.32
N VAL A 5 -15.67 -12.67 18.31
CA VAL A 5 -15.65 -11.77 17.16
C VAL A 5 -16.07 -10.35 17.57
N ARG A 6 -17.04 -10.20 18.47
CA ARG A 6 -17.38 -8.88 19.03
C ARG A 6 -16.21 -8.24 19.76
N GLU A 7 -15.45 -9.01 20.54
CA GLU A 7 -14.28 -8.52 21.26
C GLU A 7 -13.17 -8.09 20.31
N LEU A 8 -12.90 -8.86 19.25
CA LEU A 8 -11.96 -8.50 18.20
C LEU A 8 -12.37 -7.19 17.52
N VAL A 9 -13.62 -7.08 17.07
CA VAL A 9 -14.16 -5.86 16.45
C VAL A 9 -14.08 -4.66 17.40
N ARG A 10 -14.40 -4.86 18.70
CA ARG A 10 -14.29 -3.80 19.70
C ARG A 10 -12.85 -3.36 19.90
N GLY A 11 -11.91 -4.30 19.99
CA GLY A 11 -10.48 -4.01 20.12
C GLY A 11 -9.94 -3.20 18.94
N THR A 12 -10.36 -3.56 17.72
CA THR A 12 -10.04 -2.80 16.51
C THR A 12 -10.59 -1.38 16.55
N LYS A 13 -11.86 -1.19 16.92
CA LYS A 13 -12.44 0.16 17.08
C LYS A 13 -11.76 1.01 18.14
N GLN A 14 -11.29 0.39 19.23
CA GLN A 14 -10.61 1.12 20.32
C GLN A 14 -9.17 1.53 19.97
N THR A 15 -8.46 0.68 19.24
CA THR A 15 -7.02 0.86 18.98
C THR A 15 -6.72 1.42 17.58
N GLY A 16 -7.68 1.35 16.66
CA GLY A 16 -7.51 1.57 15.24
C GLY A 16 -6.61 0.53 14.55
N SER A 17 -6.12 -0.49 15.29
CA SER A 17 -5.18 -1.50 14.78
C SER A 17 -5.93 -2.65 14.10
N PRO A 18 -5.42 -3.20 12.98
CA PRO A 18 -6.03 -4.36 12.35
C PRO A 18 -6.03 -5.58 13.26
N VAL A 19 -7.04 -6.44 13.09
CA VAL A 19 -7.03 -7.81 13.62
C VAL A 19 -5.98 -8.63 12.88
N LEU A 20 -5.10 -9.30 13.59
CA LEU A 20 -4.11 -10.22 13.03
C LEU A 20 -4.44 -11.67 13.40
N ALA A 21 -4.90 -12.42 12.40
CA ALA A 21 -5.14 -13.85 12.46
C ALA A 21 -3.99 -14.62 11.82
N VAL A 22 -3.17 -15.29 12.63
CA VAL A 22 -1.99 -15.98 12.10
C VAL A 22 -2.24 -17.47 11.98
N SER A 23 -2.03 -18.02 10.78
CA SER A 23 -2.05 -19.46 10.55
C SER A 23 -0.67 -20.04 10.84
N ALA A 24 -0.51 -20.57 12.04
CA ALA A 24 0.72 -21.20 12.50
C ALA A 24 0.72 -22.70 12.14
N GLY A 25 1.85 -23.18 11.62
CA GLY A 25 2.13 -24.55 11.24
C GLY A 25 3.05 -25.28 12.20
N SER A 26 3.63 -24.57 13.18
CA SER A 26 4.48 -25.13 14.22
C SER A 26 4.27 -24.42 15.55
N GLY A 27 4.70 -25.06 16.65
CA GLY A 27 4.60 -24.48 17.99
C GLY A 27 5.48 -23.24 18.16
N GLN A 28 6.64 -23.21 17.51
CA GLN A 28 7.54 -22.06 17.53
C GLN A 28 6.88 -20.82 16.90
N ILE A 29 6.25 -20.97 15.73
CA ILE A 29 5.55 -19.85 15.10
C ILE A 29 4.38 -19.38 15.96
N ALA A 30 3.61 -20.32 16.55
CA ALA A 30 2.53 -19.97 17.45
C ALA A 30 3.04 -19.12 18.63
N GLU A 31 4.10 -19.55 19.31
CA GLU A 31 4.74 -18.81 20.40
C GLU A 31 5.19 -17.40 19.96
N TYR A 32 5.91 -17.30 18.84
CA TYR A 32 6.46 -16.02 18.37
C TYR A 32 5.39 -14.98 18.02
N VAL A 33 4.25 -15.43 17.48
CA VAL A 33 3.17 -14.52 17.07
C VAL A 33 2.29 -14.14 18.26
N VAL A 34 2.13 -15.05 19.24
CA VAL A 34 1.49 -14.75 20.53
C VAL A 34 2.28 -13.65 21.24
N GLU A 35 3.60 -13.81 21.41
CA GLU A 35 4.48 -12.82 22.05
C GLU A 35 4.52 -11.48 21.30
N ALA A 36 4.36 -11.51 19.98
CA ALA A 36 4.41 -10.33 19.14
C ALA A 36 3.08 -9.55 19.08
N GLY A 37 2.00 -10.11 19.62
CA GLY A 37 0.69 -9.46 19.71
C GLY A 37 -0.27 -9.77 18.57
N ALA A 38 -0.27 -11.00 18.05
CA ALA A 38 -1.38 -11.50 17.24
C ALA A 38 -2.69 -11.50 18.03
N ASP A 39 -3.85 -11.45 17.34
CA ASP A 39 -5.17 -11.36 17.98
C ASP A 39 -5.92 -12.70 17.99
N LEU A 40 -5.59 -13.62 17.07
CA LEU A 40 -6.08 -15.00 17.08
C LEU A 40 -5.18 -15.95 16.28
N LEU A 41 -5.28 -17.25 16.55
CA LEU A 41 -4.55 -18.30 15.82
C LEU A 41 -5.50 -19.11 14.92
N LEU A 42 -5.05 -19.39 13.71
CA LEU A 42 -5.71 -20.30 12.76
C LEU A 42 -4.92 -21.62 12.67
N ALA A 43 -5.52 -22.72 13.13
CA ALA A 43 -4.94 -24.04 12.93
C ALA A 43 -5.46 -24.62 11.61
N LEU A 44 -4.65 -24.53 10.55
CA LEU A 44 -4.96 -25.05 9.22
C LEU A 44 -3.94 -26.13 8.88
N ASN A 45 -4.34 -27.30 8.39
CA ASN A 45 -3.40 -28.34 7.94
C ASN A 45 -2.39 -27.82 6.89
N ALA A 46 -2.73 -26.77 6.14
CA ALA A 46 -1.81 -26.07 5.25
C ALA A 46 -0.53 -25.56 5.95
N GLY A 47 -0.58 -25.23 7.24
CA GLY A 47 0.59 -24.82 8.03
C GLY A 47 1.65 -25.92 8.15
N LEU A 48 1.22 -27.19 8.24
CA LEU A 48 2.13 -28.33 8.26
C LEU A 48 2.95 -28.39 6.98
N TYR A 49 2.29 -28.27 5.84
CA TYR A 49 2.94 -28.29 4.52
C TYR A 49 3.85 -27.08 4.31
N ARG A 50 3.45 -25.89 4.76
CA ARG A 50 4.30 -24.69 4.69
C ARG A 50 5.58 -24.83 5.51
N SER A 51 5.48 -25.45 6.69
CA SER A 51 6.64 -25.74 7.54
C SER A 51 7.61 -26.73 6.89
N LEU A 52 7.12 -27.54 5.94
CA LEU A 52 7.92 -28.46 5.12
C LEU A 52 8.39 -27.84 3.79
N GLY A 53 8.14 -26.54 3.56
CA GLY A 53 8.55 -25.83 2.35
C GLY A 53 7.59 -25.95 1.15
N HIS A 54 6.38 -26.47 1.36
CA HIS A 54 5.36 -26.61 0.33
C HIS A 54 4.30 -25.49 0.37
N GLY A 55 3.65 -25.24 -0.76
CA GLY A 55 2.55 -24.28 -0.84
C GLY A 55 1.29 -24.76 -0.09
N SER A 56 0.42 -23.83 0.31
CA SER A 56 -0.79 -24.16 1.09
C SER A 56 -1.75 -25.10 0.35
N LEU A 57 -1.74 -25.14 -0.98
CA LEU A 57 -2.56 -26.06 -1.78
C LEU A 57 -2.19 -27.54 -1.59
N ALA A 58 -1.01 -27.85 -1.05
CA ALA A 58 -0.65 -29.22 -0.68
C ALA A 58 -1.60 -29.81 0.38
N SER A 59 -2.33 -28.96 1.11
CA SER A 59 -3.38 -29.37 2.06
C SER A 59 -4.57 -30.10 1.44
N LEU A 60 -4.73 -30.03 0.11
CA LEU A 60 -5.78 -30.74 -0.64
C LEU A 60 -5.32 -32.11 -1.16
N LEU A 61 -4.04 -32.46 -1.00
CA LEU A 61 -3.50 -33.71 -1.51
C LEU A 61 -3.90 -34.89 -0.61
N ALA A 62 -4.15 -36.04 -1.23
CA ALA A 62 -4.63 -37.26 -0.57
C ALA A 62 -3.51 -38.00 0.21
N TYR A 63 -2.73 -37.28 1.02
CA TYR A 63 -1.72 -37.86 1.90
C TYR A 63 -2.30 -38.33 3.25
N GLY A 64 -3.56 -37.99 3.53
CA GLY A 64 -4.28 -38.37 4.74
C GLY A 64 -5.54 -37.52 4.92
N ASN A 65 -6.28 -37.75 6.01
CA ASN A 65 -7.46 -36.95 6.33
C ASN A 65 -7.05 -35.54 6.80
N ALA A 66 -7.53 -34.50 6.12
CA ALA A 66 -7.19 -33.10 6.42
C ALA A 66 -7.62 -32.64 7.82
N ASN A 67 -8.72 -33.20 8.34
CA ASN A 67 -9.21 -32.88 9.68
C ASN A 67 -8.33 -33.54 10.76
N GLU A 68 -7.95 -34.81 10.57
CA GLU A 68 -7.02 -35.48 11.49
C GLU A 68 -5.66 -34.76 11.55
N GLN A 69 -5.16 -34.28 10.41
CA GLN A 69 -3.96 -33.45 10.36
C GLN A 69 -4.13 -32.15 11.15
N THR A 70 -5.29 -31.50 11.04
CA THR A 70 -5.59 -30.27 11.79
C THR A 70 -5.71 -30.53 13.29
N GLU A 71 -6.36 -31.63 13.69
CA GLU A 71 -6.44 -32.05 15.10
C GLU A 71 -5.07 -32.35 15.69
N GLU A 72 -4.18 -32.97 14.92
CA GLU A 72 -2.81 -33.23 15.37
C GLU A 72 -1.98 -31.96 15.50
N LEU A 73 -2.09 -31.05 14.52
CA LEU A 73 -1.49 -29.71 14.59
C LEU A 73 -1.98 -28.95 15.83
N LEU A 74 -3.29 -28.97 16.09
CA LEU A 74 -3.89 -28.36 17.28
C LEU A 74 -3.30 -28.92 18.56
N ARG A 75 -3.30 -30.26 18.71
CA ARG A 75 -2.88 -30.96 19.93
C ARG A 75 -1.40 -30.75 20.23
N ARG A 76 -0.53 -30.88 19.21
CA ARG A 76 0.92 -30.87 19.41
C ARG A 76 1.55 -29.49 19.38
N HIS A 77 0.99 -28.57 18.61
CA HIS A 77 1.69 -27.33 18.27
C HIS A 77 0.92 -26.08 18.63
N ILE A 78 -0.40 -26.02 18.41
CA ILE A 78 -1.12 -24.75 18.53
C ILE A 78 -1.65 -24.52 19.94
N LEU A 79 -2.46 -25.45 20.46
CA LEU A 79 -3.11 -25.27 21.77
C LEU A 79 -2.10 -25.11 22.93
N PRO A 80 -0.98 -25.87 22.98
CA PRO A 80 0.02 -25.67 24.04
C PRO A 80 0.69 -24.28 24.03
N ASN A 81 0.71 -23.62 22.87
CA ASN A 81 1.43 -22.35 22.66
C ASN A 81 0.51 -21.15 22.44
N ALA A 82 -0.82 -21.35 22.46
CA ALA A 82 -1.80 -20.30 22.16
C ALA A 82 -1.95 -19.25 23.28
N GLY A 83 -1.51 -19.57 24.51
CA GLY A 83 -1.71 -18.71 25.67
C GLY A 83 -3.20 -18.42 25.92
N LYS A 84 -3.60 -17.15 25.80
CA LYS A 84 -5.00 -16.71 25.94
C LYS A 84 -5.68 -16.39 24.60
N LEU A 85 -4.97 -16.56 23.48
CA LEU A 85 -5.50 -16.20 22.18
C LEU A 85 -6.57 -17.21 21.75
N PRO A 86 -7.68 -16.74 21.15
CA PRO A 86 -8.68 -17.64 20.60
C PRO A 86 -8.09 -18.44 19.44
N VAL A 87 -8.44 -19.72 19.38
CA VAL A 87 -7.97 -20.65 18.35
C VAL A 87 -9.15 -21.08 17.47
N ILE A 88 -9.00 -20.89 16.16
CA ILE A 88 -9.97 -21.25 15.13
C ILE A 88 -9.40 -22.42 14.31
N ALA A 89 -10.14 -23.52 14.22
CA ALA A 89 -9.71 -24.73 13.51
C ALA A 89 -10.23 -24.76 12.06
N GLY A 90 -9.38 -25.15 11.13
CA GLY A 90 -9.80 -25.54 9.78
C GLY A 90 -10.53 -26.89 9.82
N VAL A 91 -11.73 -26.94 9.24
CA VAL A 91 -12.49 -28.18 9.09
C VAL A 91 -12.94 -28.33 7.64
N MET A 92 -12.57 -29.46 7.04
CA MET A 92 -13.12 -29.91 5.77
C MET A 92 -14.53 -30.43 6.01
N GLY A 93 -15.53 -29.71 5.50
CA GLY A 93 -16.96 -29.99 5.77
C GLY A 93 -17.47 -31.30 5.17
N SER A 94 -16.76 -31.86 4.20
CA SER A 94 -17.17 -33.03 3.43
C SER A 94 -16.42 -34.31 3.82
N ASP A 95 -16.02 -34.45 5.08
CA ASP A 95 -15.34 -35.66 5.56
C ASP A 95 -16.35 -36.80 5.79
N PRO A 96 -16.26 -37.92 5.06
CA PRO A 96 -17.20 -39.03 5.20
C PRO A 96 -16.92 -39.90 6.44
N GLY A 97 -15.77 -39.73 7.10
CA GLY A 97 -15.35 -40.61 8.21
C GLY A 97 -16.01 -40.29 9.56
N ILE A 98 -16.59 -39.10 9.72
CA ILE A 98 -17.19 -38.66 10.99
C ILE A 98 -18.23 -37.58 10.75
N GLU A 99 -19.34 -37.66 11.48
CA GLU A 99 -20.38 -36.65 11.48
C GLU A 99 -19.85 -35.29 11.95
N ILE A 100 -20.28 -34.21 11.27
CA ILE A 100 -19.87 -32.82 11.55
C ILE A 100 -20.02 -32.47 13.04
N GLU A 101 -21.17 -32.80 13.65
CA GLU A 101 -21.44 -32.45 15.06
C GLU A 101 -20.50 -33.17 16.02
N THR A 102 -20.18 -34.44 15.74
CA THR A 102 -19.22 -35.22 16.53
C THR A 102 -17.84 -34.59 16.48
N ARG A 103 -17.40 -34.14 15.30
CA ARG A 103 -16.13 -33.43 15.16
C ARG A 103 -16.14 -32.08 15.88
N LEU A 104 -17.20 -31.29 15.74
CA LEU A 104 -17.32 -30.00 16.43
C LEU A 104 -17.25 -30.18 17.96
N LEU A 105 -17.89 -31.23 18.50
CA LEU A 105 -17.80 -31.57 19.92
C LEU A 105 -16.37 -31.94 20.33
N GLN A 106 -15.63 -32.69 19.49
CA GLN A 106 -14.22 -33.02 19.77
C GLN A 106 -13.36 -31.75 19.82
N LEU A 107 -13.51 -30.84 18.85
CA LEU A 107 -12.79 -29.57 18.82
C LEU A 107 -13.12 -28.70 20.03
N GLN A 108 -14.40 -28.60 20.43
CA GLN A 108 -14.79 -27.89 21.66
C GLN A 108 -14.13 -28.49 22.90
N ARG A 109 -14.09 -29.81 23.03
CA ARG A 109 -13.41 -30.50 24.15
C ARG A 109 -11.91 -30.24 24.18
N MET A 110 -11.29 -29.98 23.04
CA MET A 110 -9.88 -29.60 22.95
C MET A 110 -9.63 -28.12 23.34
N GLY A 111 -10.67 -27.31 23.52
CA GLY A 111 -10.55 -25.87 23.79
C GLY A 111 -10.47 -25.00 22.53
N VAL A 112 -10.91 -25.52 21.38
CA VAL A 112 -11.04 -24.73 20.16
C VAL A 112 -12.26 -23.81 20.28
N HIS A 113 -12.07 -22.55 19.88
CA HIS A 113 -13.05 -21.49 20.08
C HIS A 113 -13.97 -21.24 18.87
N GLY A 114 -13.55 -21.70 17.69
CA GLY A 114 -14.29 -21.51 16.46
C GLY A 114 -13.76 -22.38 15.32
N VAL A 115 -14.45 -22.32 14.19
CA VAL A 115 -14.07 -23.09 12.99
C VAL A 115 -14.12 -22.27 11.72
N THR A 116 -13.36 -22.71 10.72
CA THR A 116 -13.40 -22.23 9.34
C THR A 116 -13.47 -23.40 8.37
N ASN A 117 -14.14 -23.24 7.24
CA ASN A 117 -14.25 -24.24 6.16
C ASN A 117 -12.92 -24.38 5.40
N TRP A 118 -11.98 -25.13 5.96
CA TRP A 118 -10.66 -25.35 5.38
C TRP A 118 -10.20 -26.82 5.51
N PRO A 119 -9.61 -27.42 4.46
CA PRO A 119 -9.51 -26.90 3.10
C PRO A 119 -10.89 -26.74 2.47
N THR A 120 -11.07 -25.66 1.70
CA THR A 120 -12.33 -25.46 0.96
C THR A 120 -12.24 -26.11 -0.41
N VAL A 121 -13.35 -26.71 -0.85
CA VAL A 121 -13.50 -27.22 -2.23
C VAL A 121 -13.53 -26.08 -3.26
N GLY A 122 -13.61 -24.82 -2.80
CA GLY A 122 -13.44 -23.60 -3.59
C GLY A 122 -12.19 -23.57 -4.47
N PHE A 123 -11.11 -24.25 -4.07
CA PHE A 123 -9.88 -24.33 -4.85
C PHE A 123 -9.93 -25.31 -6.04
N ILE A 124 -10.96 -26.16 -6.11
CA ILE A 124 -11.18 -27.10 -7.21
C ILE A 124 -12.11 -26.41 -8.22
N ASP A 125 -11.73 -26.42 -9.50
CA ASP A 125 -12.47 -25.78 -10.59
C ASP A 125 -12.85 -26.75 -11.73
N GLY A 126 -13.61 -26.23 -12.71
CA GLY A 126 -14.01 -26.95 -13.92
C GLY A 126 -14.85 -28.21 -13.67
N LYS A 127 -14.69 -29.21 -14.54
CA LYS A 127 -15.47 -30.46 -14.50
C LYS A 127 -15.30 -31.26 -13.21
N ILE A 128 -14.13 -31.12 -12.55
CA ILE A 128 -13.88 -31.81 -11.28
C ILE A 128 -14.74 -31.18 -10.18
N ARG A 129 -14.86 -29.85 -10.18
CA ARG A 129 -15.75 -29.16 -9.24
C ARG A 129 -17.21 -29.56 -9.43
N GLU A 130 -17.68 -29.61 -10.67
CA GLU A 130 -19.06 -30.05 -10.99
C GLU A 130 -19.33 -31.46 -10.46
N ALA A 131 -18.44 -32.42 -10.70
CA ALA A 131 -18.57 -33.78 -10.21
C ALA A 131 -18.57 -33.87 -8.67
N PHE A 132 -17.77 -33.04 -8.01
CA PHE A 132 -17.75 -32.95 -6.55
C PHE A 132 -19.08 -32.41 -6.00
N GLU A 133 -19.63 -31.35 -6.59
CA GLU A 133 -20.92 -30.81 -6.18
C GLU A 133 -22.07 -31.80 -6.41
N GLU A 134 -22.08 -32.51 -7.54
CA GLU A 134 -23.07 -33.58 -7.82
C GLU A 134 -22.98 -34.74 -6.80
N ALA A 135 -21.77 -35.04 -6.33
CA ALA A 135 -21.54 -36.04 -5.29
C ALA A 135 -21.86 -35.54 -3.87
N GLY A 136 -22.38 -34.32 -3.71
CA GLY A 136 -22.67 -33.69 -2.41
C GLY A 136 -21.42 -33.19 -1.69
N VAL A 137 -20.27 -33.16 -2.35
CA VAL A 137 -18.98 -32.64 -1.85
C VAL A 137 -18.83 -31.21 -2.36
N GLY A 138 -19.57 -30.29 -1.75
CA GLY A 138 -19.69 -28.92 -2.25
C GLY A 138 -19.74 -27.89 -1.13
N ILE A 139 -19.81 -26.62 -1.53
CA ILE A 139 -19.97 -25.48 -0.60
C ILE A 139 -21.21 -25.60 0.30
N GLU A 140 -22.24 -26.37 -0.08
CA GLU A 140 -23.39 -26.66 0.80
C GLU A 140 -22.97 -27.38 2.09
N THR A 141 -22.03 -28.32 2.02
CA THR A 141 -21.49 -29.00 3.22
C THR A 141 -20.66 -28.06 4.07
N GLU A 142 -19.97 -27.09 3.45
CA GLU A 142 -19.22 -26.05 4.17
C GLU A 142 -20.17 -25.06 4.87
N ILE A 143 -21.30 -24.72 4.25
CA ILE A 143 -22.38 -23.92 4.85
C ILE A 143 -23.01 -24.68 6.03
N GLU A 144 -23.32 -25.97 5.85
CA GLU A 144 -23.87 -26.81 6.90
C GLU A 144 -22.92 -26.90 8.11
N LEU A 145 -21.63 -27.09 7.86
CA LEU A 145 -20.58 -27.07 8.88
C LEU A 145 -20.63 -25.80 9.72
N LEU A 146 -20.59 -24.63 9.07
CA LEU A 146 -20.59 -23.35 9.80
C LEU A 146 -21.93 -23.12 10.50
N ALA A 147 -23.06 -23.49 9.91
CA ALA A 147 -24.37 -23.39 10.55
C ALA A 147 -24.48 -24.25 11.81
N LYS A 148 -23.98 -25.50 11.77
CA LYS A 148 -23.92 -26.38 12.95
C LYS A 148 -22.98 -25.82 14.02
N ALA A 149 -21.80 -25.35 13.64
CA ALA A 149 -20.86 -24.72 14.57
C ALA A 149 -21.47 -23.48 15.26
N HIS A 150 -22.19 -22.64 14.51
CA HIS A 150 -22.91 -21.50 15.07
C HIS A 150 -23.94 -21.92 16.12
N LYS A 151 -24.77 -22.94 15.82
CA LYS A 151 -25.77 -23.49 16.77
C LYS A 151 -25.13 -24.05 18.04
N MET A 152 -23.92 -24.60 17.92
CA MET A 152 -23.13 -25.11 19.04
C MET A 152 -22.38 -24.01 19.81
N GLY A 153 -22.56 -22.74 19.47
CA GLY A 153 -21.94 -21.61 20.16
C GLY A 153 -20.45 -21.44 19.83
N MET A 154 -19.98 -21.92 18.68
CA MET A 154 -18.61 -21.68 18.22
C MET A 154 -18.56 -20.44 17.32
N ALA A 155 -17.43 -19.74 17.30
CA ALA A 155 -17.22 -18.67 16.33
C ALA A 155 -17.07 -19.23 14.90
N THR A 156 -17.70 -18.59 13.92
CA THR A 156 -17.74 -19.07 12.52
C THR A 156 -17.01 -18.12 11.56
N PHE A 157 -16.06 -18.68 10.81
CA PHE A 157 -15.25 -17.94 9.84
C PHE A 157 -15.42 -18.57 8.44
N ALA A 158 -16.14 -17.91 7.54
CA ALA A 158 -16.27 -18.38 6.16
C ALA A 158 -15.04 -18.01 5.33
N PHE A 159 -14.25 -18.99 4.94
CA PHE A 159 -13.21 -18.84 3.94
C PHE A 159 -13.84 -18.82 2.55
N VAL A 160 -13.65 -17.72 1.81
CA VAL A 160 -14.33 -17.49 0.53
C VAL A 160 -13.33 -17.05 -0.55
N LEU A 161 -13.47 -17.59 -1.76
CA LEU A 161 -12.54 -17.30 -2.86
C LEU A 161 -13.07 -16.25 -3.83
N ASN A 162 -14.39 -16.17 -3.98
CA ASN A 162 -15.03 -15.35 -4.98
C ASN A 162 -16.39 -14.83 -4.49
N GLU A 163 -16.98 -13.93 -5.29
CA GLU A 163 -18.27 -13.30 -4.99
C GLU A 163 -19.42 -14.32 -4.90
N SER A 164 -19.41 -15.36 -5.73
CA SER A 164 -20.44 -16.39 -5.74
C SER A 164 -20.46 -17.18 -4.44
N ASP A 165 -19.30 -17.62 -3.95
CA ASP A 165 -19.18 -18.31 -2.67
C ASP A 165 -19.68 -17.42 -1.53
N MET A 166 -19.27 -16.15 -1.51
CA MET A 166 -19.67 -15.19 -0.49
C MET A 166 -21.19 -14.94 -0.48
N ARG A 167 -21.84 -14.91 -1.65
CA ARG A 167 -23.30 -14.81 -1.77
C ARG A 167 -24.01 -16.04 -1.21
N ARG A 168 -23.42 -17.23 -1.35
CA ARG A 168 -23.97 -18.48 -0.79
C ARG A 168 -23.80 -18.56 0.74
N PHE A 169 -22.71 -18.03 1.28
CA PHE A 169 -22.52 -17.94 2.74
C PHE A 169 -23.31 -16.83 3.42
N ALA A 170 -23.65 -15.74 2.72
CA ALA A 170 -24.32 -14.58 3.31
C ALA A 170 -25.62 -14.91 4.09
N PRO A 171 -26.53 -15.77 3.57
CA PRO A 171 -27.73 -16.19 4.31
C PRO A 171 -27.44 -16.99 5.60
N ALA A 172 -26.29 -17.65 5.69
CA ALA A 172 -25.91 -18.46 6.86
C ALA A 172 -25.53 -17.59 8.08
N GLY A 173 -25.32 -16.28 7.89
CA GLY A 173 -25.12 -15.34 8.99
C GLY A 173 -23.83 -15.57 9.79
N VAL A 174 -22.75 -15.98 9.12
CA VAL A 174 -21.44 -16.25 9.74
C VAL A 174 -20.89 -15.02 10.48
N ASP A 175 -20.06 -15.26 11.50
CA ASP A 175 -19.53 -14.19 12.34
C ASP A 175 -18.42 -13.40 11.62
N ALA A 176 -17.64 -14.07 10.78
CA ALA A 176 -16.49 -13.51 10.08
C ALA A 176 -16.31 -14.11 8.67
N TYR A 177 -15.65 -13.36 7.80
CA TYR A 177 -15.17 -13.81 6.49
C TYR A 177 -13.65 -13.75 6.41
N ILE A 178 -13.04 -14.82 5.92
CA ILE A 178 -11.64 -14.87 5.48
C ILE A 178 -11.66 -14.80 3.95
N ILE A 179 -11.38 -13.61 3.43
CA ILE A 179 -11.49 -13.29 2.01
C ILE A 179 -10.16 -13.57 1.32
N ASN A 180 -10.15 -14.51 0.40
CA ASN A 180 -8.97 -14.83 -0.38
C ASN A 180 -8.65 -13.71 -1.38
N ALA A 181 -7.45 -13.16 -1.28
CA ALA A 181 -6.93 -12.13 -2.16
C ALA A 181 -6.20 -12.67 -3.41
N GLY A 182 -6.15 -14.00 -3.57
CA GLY A 182 -5.46 -14.68 -4.67
C GLY A 182 -4.22 -15.46 -4.20
N LEU A 183 -3.46 -16.00 -5.15
CA LEU A 183 -2.25 -16.78 -4.83
C LEU A 183 -1.07 -15.88 -4.49
N THR A 184 -0.34 -16.22 -3.43
CA THR A 184 0.88 -15.51 -3.04
C THR A 184 2.04 -15.90 -3.97
N PRO A 185 2.63 -14.97 -4.74
CA PRO A 185 3.66 -15.29 -5.72
C PRO A 185 4.94 -15.88 -5.09
N LEU A 186 5.64 -16.71 -5.87
CA LEU A 186 6.91 -17.36 -5.47
C LEU A 186 8.16 -16.52 -5.83
N GLN A 187 8.06 -15.54 -6.73
CA GLN A 187 9.18 -14.70 -7.19
C GLN A 187 8.82 -13.21 -7.30
N PHE A 188 9.75 -12.34 -6.88
CA PHE A 188 9.64 -10.88 -6.94
C PHE A 188 9.92 -10.35 -8.36
N ALA A 189 8.93 -10.40 -9.25
CA ALA A 189 8.98 -9.66 -10.50
C ALA A 189 8.61 -8.18 -10.24
N VAL A 190 9.62 -7.31 -10.21
CA VAL A 190 9.53 -5.88 -9.81
C VAL A 190 8.55 -5.06 -10.66
N GLY A 191 8.15 -5.53 -11.85
CA GLY A 191 7.20 -4.84 -12.74
C GLY A 191 5.74 -5.32 -12.72
N ASP A 192 5.40 -6.34 -11.92
CA ASP A 192 4.09 -7.03 -11.95
C ASP A 192 3.33 -6.89 -10.61
N ARG A 193 4.00 -6.35 -9.58
CA ARG A 193 3.48 -6.33 -8.21
C ARG A 193 2.34 -5.34 -8.00
N ARG A 194 2.42 -4.12 -8.57
CA ARG A 194 1.39 -3.08 -8.39
C ARG A 194 0.07 -3.43 -9.08
N ASP A 195 0.15 -3.97 -10.29
CA ASP A 195 -1.04 -4.37 -11.06
C ASP A 195 -1.77 -5.50 -10.35
N ARG A 196 -1.04 -6.53 -9.89
CA ARG A 196 -1.60 -7.62 -9.08
C ARG A 196 -2.23 -7.12 -7.77
N LEU A 197 -1.60 -6.15 -7.09
CA LEU A 197 -2.19 -5.55 -5.89
C LEU A 197 -3.54 -4.88 -6.21
N GLN A 198 -3.62 -4.10 -7.29
CA GLN A 198 -4.85 -3.42 -7.67
C GLN A 198 -5.94 -4.37 -8.16
N ASP A 199 -5.59 -5.43 -8.86
CA ASP A 199 -6.51 -6.49 -9.27
C ASP A 199 -7.08 -7.22 -8.04
N SER A 200 -6.22 -7.60 -7.09
CA SER A 200 -6.66 -8.20 -5.82
C SER A 200 -7.56 -7.25 -5.03
N ILE A 201 -7.25 -5.94 -4.97
CA ILE A 201 -8.10 -4.94 -4.31
C ILE A 201 -9.48 -4.87 -4.99
N THR A 202 -9.52 -4.85 -6.32
CA THR A 202 -10.77 -4.80 -7.10
C THR A 202 -11.61 -6.06 -6.87
N HIS A 203 -10.97 -7.22 -6.84
CA HIS A 203 -11.61 -8.50 -6.52
C HIS A 203 -12.23 -8.50 -5.12
N ILE A 204 -11.47 -8.07 -4.11
CA ILE A 204 -11.95 -7.98 -2.74
C ILE A 204 -13.11 -6.98 -2.62
N LYS A 205 -13.05 -5.82 -3.31
CA LYS A 205 -14.12 -4.81 -3.28
C LYS A 205 -15.46 -5.39 -3.74
N ARG A 206 -15.46 -6.24 -4.79
CA ARG A 206 -16.68 -6.93 -5.26
C ARG A 206 -17.25 -7.90 -4.23
N MET A 207 -16.37 -8.64 -3.55
CA MET A 207 -16.77 -9.56 -2.50
C MET A 207 -17.36 -8.82 -1.29
N LEU A 208 -16.72 -7.73 -0.84
CA LEU A 208 -17.22 -6.93 0.29
C LEU A 208 -18.62 -6.34 0.00
N ALA A 209 -18.89 -5.94 -1.24
CA ALA A 209 -20.21 -5.42 -1.63
C ALA A 209 -21.36 -6.43 -1.41
N VAL A 210 -21.07 -7.73 -1.32
CA VAL A 210 -22.09 -8.76 -1.03
C VAL A 210 -22.65 -8.64 0.38
N VAL A 211 -21.83 -8.21 1.33
CA VAL A 211 -22.21 -8.09 2.76
C VAL A 211 -22.40 -6.64 3.19
N GLU A 212 -22.22 -5.68 2.28
CA GLU A 212 -22.62 -4.29 2.47
C GLU A 212 -24.15 -4.23 2.59
N GLY A 213 -24.64 -3.87 3.78
CA GLY A 213 -26.09 -3.82 4.08
C GLY A 213 -26.63 -5.04 4.84
N ALA A 214 -25.79 -6.01 5.20
CA ALA A 214 -26.19 -7.05 6.15
C ALA A 214 -26.64 -6.42 7.49
N ALA A 215 -27.66 -7.00 8.13
CA ALA A 215 -28.21 -6.50 9.40
C ALA A 215 -27.14 -6.32 10.49
N HIS A 216 -26.10 -7.16 10.46
CA HIS A 216 -24.89 -7.01 11.24
C HIS A 216 -23.69 -7.16 10.31
N ARG A 217 -22.77 -6.17 10.33
CA ARG A 217 -21.53 -6.23 9.54
C ARG A 217 -20.63 -7.34 10.12
N PRO A 218 -20.28 -8.40 9.35
CA PRO A 218 -19.36 -9.43 9.79
C PRO A 218 -17.93 -8.89 9.86
N LEU A 219 -17.05 -9.56 10.63
CA LEU A 219 -15.62 -9.27 10.62
C LEU A 219 -15.00 -9.75 9.29
N CYS A 220 -14.33 -8.88 8.55
CA CYS A 220 -13.71 -9.22 7.27
C CYS A 220 -12.18 -9.20 7.37
N LEU A 221 -11.55 -10.36 7.18
CA LEU A 221 -10.09 -10.54 7.19
C LEU A 221 -9.59 -10.89 5.79
N ILE A 222 -8.47 -10.31 5.37
CA ILE A 222 -7.87 -10.63 4.06
C ILE A 222 -6.82 -11.73 4.19
N TYR A 223 -6.90 -12.74 3.34
CA TYR A 223 -5.96 -13.85 3.28
C TYR A 223 -5.27 -14.00 1.93
N GLY A 224 -3.95 -14.14 1.93
CA GLY A 224 -3.17 -14.44 0.73
C GLY A 224 -2.99 -13.24 -0.20
N GLY A 225 -2.87 -13.53 -1.50
CA GLY A 225 -2.64 -12.54 -2.55
C GLY A 225 -1.20 -11.98 -2.59
N PRO A 226 -0.99 -10.89 -3.36
CA PRO A 226 0.31 -10.24 -3.52
C PRO A 226 0.73 -9.38 -2.32
N PHE A 227 -0.08 -9.31 -1.25
CA PHE A 227 0.20 -8.55 -0.04
C PHE A 227 1.22 -9.29 0.83
N THR A 228 2.49 -8.91 0.70
CA THR A 228 3.62 -9.61 1.33
C THR A 228 4.43 -8.73 2.28
N ASP A 229 4.19 -7.41 2.28
CA ASP A 229 4.77 -6.50 3.26
C ASP A 229 3.75 -5.50 3.83
N VAL A 230 4.20 -4.72 4.81
CA VAL A 230 3.38 -3.76 5.57
C VAL A 230 2.89 -2.59 4.69
N GLU A 231 3.61 -2.23 3.64
CA GLU A 231 3.24 -1.15 2.72
C GLU A 231 2.10 -1.60 1.79
N ASP A 232 2.12 -2.87 1.36
CA ASP A 232 1.01 -3.48 0.63
C ASP A 232 -0.28 -3.43 1.46
N PHE A 233 -0.21 -3.82 2.75
CA PHE A 233 -1.36 -3.77 3.65
C PHE A 233 -1.82 -2.35 3.95
N THR A 234 -0.90 -1.39 4.05
CA THR A 234 -1.25 0.04 4.17
C THR A 234 -2.05 0.51 2.96
N THR A 235 -1.64 0.10 1.76
CA THR A 235 -2.36 0.41 0.50
C THR A 235 -3.74 -0.24 0.48
N LEU A 236 -3.83 -1.49 0.93
CA LEU A 236 -5.09 -2.23 1.04
C LEU A 236 -6.07 -1.54 2.00
N PHE A 237 -5.65 -1.26 3.24
CA PHE A 237 -6.52 -0.66 4.26
C PHE A 237 -6.96 0.77 3.94
N ARG A 238 -6.25 1.47 3.05
CA ARG A 238 -6.66 2.77 2.52
C ARG A 238 -7.76 2.68 1.46
N GLN A 239 -7.90 1.53 0.81
CA GLN A 239 -8.83 1.35 -0.31
C GLN A 239 -10.04 0.48 0.05
N LEU A 240 -9.94 -0.34 1.09
CA LEU A 240 -10.94 -1.34 1.44
C LEU A 240 -11.35 -1.23 2.91
N ARG A 241 -12.66 -1.40 3.15
CA ARG A 241 -13.26 -1.47 4.48
C ARG A 241 -13.17 -2.90 5.02
N VAL A 242 -11.98 -3.29 5.46
CA VAL A 242 -11.70 -4.59 6.08
C VAL A 242 -11.13 -4.39 7.47
N ASP A 243 -11.27 -5.40 8.31
CA ASP A 243 -10.98 -5.30 9.74
C ASP A 243 -9.60 -5.87 10.12
N GLY A 244 -8.98 -6.63 9.21
CA GLY A 244 -7.69 -7.23 9.50
C GLY A 244 -7.11 -8.13 8.42
N ILE A 245 -6.06 -8.84 8.81
CA ILE A 245 -5.27 -9.75 7.97
C ILE A 245 -5.35 -11.14 8.58
N ALA A 246 -5.59 -12.13 7.74
CA ALA A 246 -5.38 -13.53 8.03
C ALA A 246 -4.23 -14.06 7.16
N GLY A 247 -3.30 -14.85 7.70
CA GLY A 247 -2.24 -15.39 6.84
C GLY A 247 -1.31 -16.38 7.52
N GLY A 248 -0.73 -17.28 6.72
CA GLY A 248 0.40 -18.13 7.12
C GLY A 248 1.63 -17.91 6.26
N SER A 249 1.47 -17.87 4.93
CA SER A 249 2.56 -17.74 3.95
C SER A 249 3.45 -16.50 4.13
N VAL A 250 2.90 -15.39 4.65
CA VAL A 250 3.65 -14.15 4.91
C VAL A 250 4.46 -14.24 6.21
N PHE A 251 4.05 -15.11 7.14
CA PHE A 251 4.68 -15.28 8.45
C PHE A 251 5.69 -16.43 8.49
N GLU A 252 5.57 -17.44 7.61
CA GLU A 252 6.22 -18.75 7.80
C GLU A 252 7.29 -19.14 6.76
N ARG A 253 7.53 -18.38 5.69
CA ARG A 253 8.45 -18.81 4.61
C ARG A 253 9.90 -19.03 5.09
N LEU A 254 10.32 -18.36 6.17
CA LEU A 254 11.55 -18.63 6.91
C LEU A 254 11.26 -18.35 8.40
N PRO A 255 11.10 -19.37 9.27
CA PRO A 255 10.57 -19.25 10.62
C PRO A 255 11.60 -18.68 11.61
N VAL A 256 12.17 -17.52 11.30
CA VAL A 256 13.07 -16.78 12.19
C VAL A 256 12.21 -15.93 13.12
N GLN A 257 12.37 -16.12 14.43
CA GLN A 257 11.62 -15.38 15.47
C GLN A 257 11.64 -13.87 15.20
N ALA A 258 12.82 -13.31 14.96
CA ALA A 258 12.98 -11.89 14.71
C ALA A 258 12.18 -11.40 13.49
N ILE A 259 12.11 -12.18 12.40
CA ILE A 259 11.36 -11.80 11.20
C ILE A 259 9.86 -11.85 11.50
N THR A 260 9.40 -12.97 12.07
CA THR A 260 8.00 -13.23 12.39
C THR A 260 7.45 -12.18 13.37
N SER A 261 8.13 -11.98 14.51
CA SER A 261 7.69 -11.05 15.54
C SER A 261 7.78 -9.59 15.08
N ASN A 262 8.81 -9.20 14.32
CA ASN A 262 8.88 -7.84 13.78
C ASN A 262 7.77 -7.58 12.77
N PHE A 263 7.43 -8.56 11.93
CA PHE A 263 6.37 -8.41 10.96
C PHE A 263 5.00 -8.24 11.64
N VAL A 264 4.68 -9.07 12.64
CA VAL A 264 3.45 -8.94 13.45
C VAL A 264 3.40 -7.57 14.13
N ARG A 265 4.47 -7.16 14.83
CA ARG A 265 4.53 -5.85 15.50
C ARG A 265 4.32 -4.70 14.53
N ARG A 266 4.94 -4.73 13.35
CA ARG A 266 4.74 -3.70 12.32
C ARG A 266 3.29 -3.69 11.83
N CYS A 267 2.67 -4.84 11.59
CA CYS A 267 1.25 -4.89 11.22
C CYS A 267 0.35 -4.28 12.30
N LYS A 268 0.65 -4.46 13.59
CA LYS A 268 -0.10 -3.82 14.69
C LYS A 268 0.07 -2.29 14.76
N THR A 269 1.13 -1.74 14.17
CA THR A 269 1.29 -0.27 14.03
C THR A 269 0.42 0.34 12.93
N LEU A 270 -0.17 -0.48 12.04
CA LEU A 270 -1.09 0.01 11.02
C LEU A 270 -2.35 0.61 11.65
N ARG A 271 -3.00 1.49 10.88
CA ARG A 271 -4.25 2.12 11.26
C ARG A 271 -5.31 1.88 10.19
N LEU A 272 -6.45 1.35 10.61
CA LEU A 272 -7.65 1.29 9.78
C LEU A 272 -8.24 2.69 9.67
N VAL A 273 -8.84 3.00 8.52
CA VAL A 273 -9.48 4.28 8.28
C VAL A 273 -10.94 4.18 8.74
N ASP A 274 -11.32 4.84 9.83
CA ASP A 274 -12.71 4.90 10.31
C ASP A 274 -13.55 5.82 9.42
N SER A 275 -14.64 5.28 8.86
CA SER A 275 -15.50 5.94 7.89
C SER A 275 -16.63 6.79 8.50
N GLU A 276 -16.43 7.39 9.67
CA GLU A 276 -17.42 8.30 10.30
C GLU A 276 -16.90 9.73 10.51
N VAL A 277 -15.76 10.08 9.93
CA VAL A 277 -15.41 11.48 9.69
C VAL A 277 -15.77 11.77 8.24
N ASP A 278 -16.63 12.77 8.00
CA ASP A 278 -16.86 13.41 6.70
C ASP A 278 -15.59 13.31 5.87
N GLU A 279 -15.63 12.64 4.71
CA GLU A 279 -14.46 12.48 3.85
C GLU A 279 -13.76 13.84 3.73
N PRO A 280 -12.60 14.06 4.38
CA PRO A 280 -11.78 15.16 3.92
C PRO A 280 -11.37 14.72 2.53
N ALA A 281 -11.71 15.54 1.52
CA ALA A 281 -11.37 15.27 0.14
C ALA A 281 -9.97 14.64 0.10
N LYS A 282 -9.88 13.43 -0.46
CA LYS A 282 -8.71 12.51 -0.48
C LYS A 282 -7.37 13.18 -0.84
N TRP A 283 -7.44 14.41 -1.34
CA TRP A 283 -6.36 15.34 -1.61
C TRP A 283 -6.77 16.75 -1.15
N GLU A 284 -6.36 17.16 0.04
CA GLU A 284 -6.64 18.50 0.53
C GLU A 284 -5.48 19.45 0.19
N MET A 285 -5.73 20.39 -0.71
CA MET A 285 -4.84 21.54 -0.86
C MET A 285 -5.15 22.51 0.27
N LEU A 286 -4.15 22.87 1.07
CA LEU A 286 -4.34 23.73 2.25
C LEU A 286 -4.05 25.19 1.94
N GLY A 287 -4.91 26.08 2.46
CA GLY A 287 -4.73 27.52 2.37
C GLY A 287 -5.96 28.29 2.85
N ARG A 288 -5.78 29.60 3.02
CA ARG A 288 -6.81 30.59 3.40
C ARG A 288 -6.64 31.94 2.69
N SER A 289 -5.56 32.13 1.93
CA SER A 289 -5.24 33.32 1.15
C SER A 289 -6.26 33.52 0.03
N ALA A 290 -6.43 34.76 -0.42
CA ALA A 290 -7.26 35.06 -1.59
C ALA A 290 -6.77 34.28 -2.83
N ALA A 291 -5.46 34.22 -3.05
CA ALA A 291 -4.86 33.48 -4.15
C ALA A 291 -5.19 31.98 -4.11
N TYR A 292 -5.18 31.36 -2.92
CA TYR A 292 -5.65 29.99 -2.74
C TYR A 292 -7.16 29.85 -3.01
N GLN A 293 -7.99 30.76 -2.51
CA GLN A 293 -9.44 30.72 -2.74
C GLN A 293 -9.78 30.82 -4.24
N ASP A 294 -9.07 31.65 -4.99
CA ASP A 294 -9.23 31.84 -6.42
C ASP A 294 -8.84 30.58 -7.21
N LEU A 295 -7.73 29.96 -6.83
CA LEU A 295 -7.30 28.67 -7.36
C LEU A 295 -8.38 27.60 -7.10
N MET A 296 -8.88 27.51 -5.87
CA MET A 296 -9.89 26.53 -5.49
C MET A 296 -11.23 26.74 -6.18
N ARG A 297 -11.66 27.99 -6.40
CA ARG A 297 -12.84 28.32 -7.22
C ARG A 297 -12.68 27.79 -8.64
N THR A 298 -11.48 27.94 -9.21
CA THR A 298 -11.20 27.48 -10.56
C THR A 298 -11.14 25.94 -10.63
N VAL A 299 -10.48 25.28 -9.66
CA VAL A 299 -10.44 23.82 -9.55
C VAL A 299 -11.86 23.24 -9.46
N LYS A 300 -12.71 23.76 -8.58
CA LYS A 300 -14.11 23.30 -8.42
C LYS A 300 -14.95 23.53 -9.67
N ARG A 301 -14.67 24.58 -10.43
CA ARG A 301 -15.35 24.86 -11.71
C ARG A 301 -14.94 23.89 -12.82
N VAL A 302 -13.68 23.46 -12.85
CA VAL A 302 -13.12 22.66 -13.95
C VAL A 302 -13.26 21.16 -13.72
N ALA A 303 -13.20 20.71 -12.46
CA ALA A 303 -13.20 19.29 -12.11
C ALA A 303 -14.40 18.49 -12.68
N PRO A 304 -15.65 19.01 -12.69
CA PRO A 304 -16.80 18.26 -13.20
C PRO A 304 -16.79 17.98 -14.71
N TYR A 305 -16.00 18.73 -15.48
CA TYR A 305 -15.98 18.62 -16.95
C TYR A 305 -14.90 17.66 -17.43
N ASP A 306 -15.18 16.93 -18.51
CA ASP A 306 -14.24 16.02 -19.17
C ASP A 306 -13.26 16.76 -20.10
N ALA A 307 -12.64 17.82 -19.58
CA ALA A 307 -11.68 18.66 -20.27
C ALA A 307 -10.25 18.34 -19.82
N ASN A 308 -9.31 18.49 -20.76
CA ASN A 308 -7.89 18.46 -20.45
C ASN A 308 -7.50 19.72 -19.67
N VAL A 309 -6.61 19.57 -18.70
CA VAL A 309 -6.17 20.66 -17.83
C VAL A 309 -4.66 20.74 -17.82
N VAL A 310 -4.12 21.94 -17.99
CA VAL A 310 -2.69 22.22 -17.79
C VAL A 310 -2.53 22.95 -16.45
N ILE A 311 -1.62 22.46 -15.61
CA ILE A 311 -1.28 23.05 -14.32
C ILE A 311 0.14 23.60 -14.39
N GLU A 312 0.27 24.92 -14.36
CA GLU A 312 1.54 25.62 -14.35
C GLU A 312 1.86 26.10 -12.93
N GLY A 313 3.14 26.14 -12.58
CA GLY A 313 3.60 26.71 -11.32
C GLY A 313 4.97 26.20 -10.92
N GLU A 314 5.68 26.97 -10.10
CA GLU A 314 7.05 26.66 -9.70
C GLU A 314 7.21 25.26 -9.08
N THR A 315 8.44 24.78 -9.01
CA THR A 315 8.75 23.52 -8.33
C THR A 315 8.30 23.59 -6.86
N GLY A 316 7.57 22.57 -6.40
CA GLY A 316 7.18 22.46 -4.99
C GLY A 316 5.94 23.26 -4.58
N VAL A 317 5.18 23.88 -5.50
CA VAL A 317 3.92 24.60 -5.17
C VAL A 317 2.71 23.69 -4.89
N GLY A 318 2.79 22.40 -5.25
CA GLY A 318 1.71 21.43 -5.05
C GLY A 318 0.90 21.08 -6.31
N LYS A 319 1.53 21.07 -7.50
CA LYS A 319 0.87 20.71 -8.77
C LYS A 319 0.23 19.32 -8.75
N GLU A 320 0.93 18.32 -8.23
CA GLU A 320 0.39 16.95 -8.07
C GLU A 320 -0.84 16.90 -7.17
N VAL A 321 -0.85 17.68 -6.07
CA VAL A 321 -2.00 17.77 -5.15
C VAL A 321 -3.19 18.40 -5.85
N ALA A 322 -2.97 19.48 -6.61
CA ALA A 322 -4.02 20.11 -7.39
C ALA A 322 -4.59 19.17 -8.48
N ALA A 323 -3.73 18.44 -9.20
CA ALA A 323 -4.16 17.44 -10.18
C ALA A 323 -5.01 16.34 -9.54
N SER A 324 -4.57 15.83 -8.40
CA SER A 324 -5.26 14.77 -7.68
C SER A 324 -6.62 15.25 -7.13
N LEU A 325 -6.69 16.50 -6.68
CA LEU A 325 -7.93 17.15 -6.26
C LEU A 325 -8.90 17.31 -7.44
N ILE A 326 -8.43 17.78 -8.61
CA ILE A 326 -9.26 17.89 -9.82
C ILE A 326 -9.85 16.53 -10.20
N HIS A 327 -9.05 15.47 -10.14
CA HIS A 327 -9.53 14.11 -10.38
C HIS A 327 -10.58 13.67 -9.34
N SER A 328 -10.33 13.89 -8.05
CA SER A 328 -11.25 13.50 -6.97
C SER A 328 -12.59 14.23 -7.00
N LEU A 329 -12.64 15.45 -7.55
CA LEU A 329 -13.85 16.24 -7.72
C LEU A 329 -14.53 16.03 -9.08
N SER A 330 -14.05 15.07 -9.87
CA SER A 330 -14.58 14.79 -11.21
C SER A 330 -15.51 13.58 -11.24
N PRO A 331 -16.29 13.37 -12.31
CA PRO A 331 -17.07 12.15 -12.51
C PRO A 331 -16.22 10.86 -12.59
N ARG A 332 -14.89 11.01 -12.73
CA ARG A 332 -13.92 9.91 -12.79
C ARG A 332 -13.25 9.64 -11.44
N SER A 333 -13.76 10.17 -10.32
CA SER A 333 -13.16 10.02 -8.98
C SER A 333 -12.99 8.58 -8.50
N GLU A 334 -13.87 7.68 -8.94
CA GLU A 334 -13.81 6.23 -8.66
C GLU A 334 -12.97 5.45 -9.67
N GLN A 335 -12.46 6.12 -10.72
CA GLN A 335 -11.65 5.53 -11.79
C GLN A 335 -10.15 5.75 -11.49
N PRO A 336 -9.22 5.02 -12.13
CA PRO A 336 -7.80 5.17 -11.81
C PRO A 336 -7.27 6.57 -12.16
N LEU A 337 -6.45 7.11 -11.25
CA LEU A 337 -5.53 8.22 -11.53
C LEU A 337 -4.14 7.63 -11.75
N ILE A 338 -3.72 7.55 -13.01
CA ILE A 338 -2.39 7.08 -13.38
C ILE A 338 -1.46 8.29 -13.51
N THR A 339 -0.27 8.22 -12.92
CA THR A 339 0.71 9.30 -12.96
C THR A 339 1.96 8.87 -13.74
N LEU A 340 2.52 9.80 -14.50
CA LEU A 340 3.78 9.64 -15.21
C LEU A 340 4.57 10.94 -15.09
N ASN A 341 5.80 10.87 -14.58
CA ASN A 341 6.73 11.99 -14.61
C ASN A 341 7.60 11.87 -15.86
N CYS A 342 7.44 12.82 -16.79
CA CYS A 342 8.10 12.82 -18.09
C CYS A 342 9.60 13.12 -17.99
N GLY A 343 10.04 13.90 -17.00
CA GLY A 343 11.46 14.23 -16.78
C GLY A 343 12.27 13.11 -16.11
N ALA A 344 11.61 12.18 -15.41
CA ALA A 344 12.28 11.08 -14.70
C ALA A 344 12.62 9.88 -15.59
N ILE A 345 12.13 9.84 -16.82
CA ILE A 345 12.26 8.69 -17.73
C ILE A 345 13.18 9.06 -18.90
N PRO A 346 14.17 8.23 -19.24
CA PRO A 346 14.99 8.44 -20.43
C PRO A 346 14.12 8.56 -21.69
N SER A 347 14.41 9.53 -22.55
CA SER A 347 13.60 9.88 -23.72
C SER A 347 13.27 8.70 -24.64
N GLY A 348 14.20 7.75 -24.81
CA GLY A 348 13.99 6.54 -25.63
C GLY A 348 13.04 5.50 -25.02
N LEU A 349 12.73 5.59 -23.72
CA LEU A 349 11.80 4.68 -23.03
C LEU A 349 10.43 5.30 -22.78
N LEU A 350 10.29 6.62 -22.97
CA LEU A 350 9.07 7.35 -22.62
C LEU A 350 7.86 6.92 -23.45
N GLU A 351 8.04 6.66 -24.75
CA GLU A 351 6.97 6.16 -25.63
C GLU A 351 6.49 4.76 -25.21
N SER A 352 7.44 3.90 -24.86
CA SER A 352 7.18 2.56 -24.36
C SER A 352 6.42 2.58 -23.02
N GLU A 353 6.72 3.54 -22.14
CA GLU A 353 5.95 3.75 -20.90
C GLU A 353 4.54 4.30 -21.18
N LEU A 354 4.42 5.30 -22.06
CA LEU A 354 3.14 5.93 -22.39
C LEU A 354 2.17 4.96 -23.10
N PHE A 355 2.65 4.25 -24.12
CA PHE A 355 1.81 3.50 -25.06
C PHE A 355 1.97 1.98 -24.95
N GLY A 356 3.01 1.51 -24.27
CA GLY A 356 3.33 0.08 -24.18
C GLY A 356 4.14 -0.40 -25.38
N HIS A 357 4.59 -1.65 -25.32
CA HIS A 357 5.36 -2.27 -26.41
C HIS A 357 5.03 -3.76 -26.54
N GLU A 358 5.18 -4.28 -27.75
CA GLU A 358 5.18 -5.72 -28.00
C GLU A 358 6.57 -6.33 -27.81
N ARG A 359 6.61 -7.65 -27.63
CA ARG A 359 7.88 -8.37 -27.48
C ARG A 359 8.75 -8.16 -28.73
N GLY A 360 10.01 -7.78 -28.54
CA GLY A 360 10.97 -7.56 -29.63
C GLY A 360 10.88 -6.18 -30.30
N ALA A 361 10.10 -5.24 -29.75
CA ALA A 361 9.97 -3.89 -30.31
C ALA A 361 11.27 -3.07 -30.33
N PHE A 362 12.21 -3.35 -29.43
CA PHE A 362 13.55 -2.76 -29.36
C PHE A 362 14.51 -3.68 -28.58
N THR A 363 15.81 -3.37 -28.59
CA THR A 363 16.82 -4.15 -27.84
C THR A 363 16.55 -4.11 -26.34
N GLY A 364 16.24 -5.26 -25.73
CA GLY A 364 15.83 -5.39 -24.32
C GLY A 364 14.30 -5.47 -24.10
N ALA A 365 13.49 -5.46 -25.17
CA ALA A 365 12.05 -5.70 -25.11
C ALA A 365 11.71 -7.20 -25.01
N ASP A 366 12.18 -7.87 -23.95
CA ASP A 366 12.09 -9.33 -23.79
C ASP A 366 10.64 -9.83 -23.58
N ARG A 367 9.73 -8.92 -23.23
CA ARG A 367 8.31 -9.20 -22.98
C ARG A 367 7.43 -8.05 -23.43
N ARG A 368 6.15 -8.34 -23.70
CA ARG A 368 5.12 -7.32 -23.93
C ARG A 368 4.88 -6.51 -22.65
N ARG A 369 4.57 -5.21 -22.79
CA ARG A 369 4.23 -4.31 -21.68
C ARG A 369 3.04 -3.41 -22.02
N ILE A 370 2.14 -3.24 -21.06
CA ILE A 370 0.98 -2.35 -21.15
C ILE A 370 1.43 -0.90 -20.83
N GLY A 371 0.96 0.06 -21.63
CA GLY A 371 1.28 1.49 -21.47
C GLY A 371 0.38 2.23 -20.49
N LYS A 372 0.82 3.41 -20.03
CA LYS A 372 0.06 4.26 -19.10
C LYS A 372 -1.30 4.71 -19.65
N PHE A 373 -1.43 4.95 -20.95
CA PHE A 373 -2.73 5.29 -21.54
C PHE A 373 -3.74 4.14 -21.45
N GLU A 374 -3.29 2.90 -21.65
CA GLU A 374 -4.14 1.72 -21.53
C GLU A 374 -4.55 1.50 -20.07
N LEU A 375 -3.61 1.65 -19.12
CA LEU A 375 -3.89 1.59 -17.68
C LEU A 375 -4.85 2.69 -17.20
N ALA A 376 -4.78 3.87 -17.81
CA ALA A 376 -5.63 5.01 -17.47
C ALA A 376 -7.00 4.99 -18.16
N ASN A 377 -7.32 3.94 -18.92
CA ASN A 377 -8.57 3.87 -19.66
C ASN A 377 -9.79 4.05 -18.73
N ARG A 378 -10.73 4.91 -19.14
CA ARG A 378 -11.87 5.42 -18.35
C ARG A 378 -11.51 6.28 -17.13
N GLY A 379 -10.23 6.37 -16.78
CA GLY A 379 -9.69 7.16 -15.68
C GLY A 379 -9.03 8.47 -16.13
N THR A 380 -8.02 8.90 -15.38
CA THR A 380 -7.27 10.14 -15.61
C THR A 380 -5.78 9.83 -15.68
N LEU A 381 -5.07 10.43 -16.64
CA LEU A 381 -3.62 10.37 -16.76
C LEU A 381 -3.02 11.73 -16.39
N LEU A 382 -2.23 11.77 -15.33
CA LEU A 382 -1.40 12.91 -14.94
C LEU A 382 -0.03 12.79 -15.60
N LEU A 383 0.31 13.75 -16.46
CA LEU A 383 1.61 13.90 -17.09
C LEU A 383 2.36 15.04 -16.38
N ASP A 384 3.25 14.68 -15.46
CA ASP A 384 4.06 15.64 -14.70
C ASP A 384 5.36 15.96 -15.44
N GLU A 385 5.79 17.22 -15.33
CA GLU A 385 6.87 17.82 -16.13
C GLU A 385 6.72 17.61 -17.65
N ILE A 386 5.52 17.91 -18.18
CA ILE A 386 5.18 17.75 -19.61
C ILE A 386 6.11 18.54 -20.56
N ALA A 387 6.76 19.59 -20.06
CA ALA A 387 7.74 20.38 -20.81
C ALA A 387 8.98 19.57 -21.24
N ASP A 388 9.26 18.45 -20.56
CA ASP A 388 10.42 17.60 -20.83
C ASP A 388 10.14 16.50 -21.88
N LEU A 389 8.97 16.52 -22.52
CA LEU A 389 8.65 15.59 -23.61
C LEU A 389 9.59 15.77 -24.81
N SER A 390 10.14 14.66 -25.29
CA SER A 390 10.85 14.63 -26.56
C SER A 390 9.92 15.02 -27.73
N PRO A 391 10.45 15.58 -28.84
CA PRO A 391 9.63 15.94 -29.99
C PRO A 391 8.81 14.77 -30.56
N ALA A 392 9.36 13.55 -30.53
CA ALA A 392 8.66 12.34 -30.96
C ALA A 392 7.49 11.99 -30.03
N ALA A 393 7.70 12.06 -28.71
CA ALA A 393 6.64 11.83 -27.73
C ALA A 393 5.53 12.88 -27.81
N GLN A 394 5.85 14.15 -28.16
CA GLN A 394 4.85 15.18 -28.41
C GLN A 394 3.93 14.83 -29.59
N VAL A 395 4.49 14.31 -30.68
CA VAL A 395 3.70 13.86 -31.86
C VAL A 395 2.81 12.67 -31.49
N ALA A 396 3.35 11.69 -30.78
CA ALA A 396 2.59 10.52 -30.36
C ALA A 396 1.44 10.89 -29.41
N LEU A 397 1.71 11.77 -28.43
CA LEU A 397 0.69 12.27 -27.49
C LEU A 397 -0.43 13.02 -28.23
N LEU A 398 -0.08 13.88 -29.18
CA LEU A 398 -1.06 14.60 -30.01
C LEU A 398 -1.99 13.62 -30.74
N ARG A 399 -1.45 12.56 -31.32
CA ARG A 399 -2.22 11.55 -32.05
C ARG A 399 -3.24 10.87 -31.14
N VAL A 400 -2.84 10.47 -29.94
CA VAL A 400 -3.75 9.83 -28.97
C VAL A 400 -4.85 10.78 -28.52
N LEU A 401 -4.53 12.06 -28.26
CA LEU A 401 -5.52 13.06 -27.87
C LEU A 401 -6.54 13.35 -28.98
N GLN A 402 -6.15 13.21 -30.26
CA GLN A 402 -7.02 13.44 -31.41
C GLN A 402 -7.86 12.20 -31.76
N GLN A 403 -7.23 11.03 -31.83
CA GLN A 403 -7.85 9.80 -32.32
C GLN A 403 -8.53 8.98 -31.22
N ARG A 404 -8.19 9.22 -29.95
CA ARG A 404 -8.62 8.39 -28.80
C ARG A 404 -8.24 6.92 -28.95
N GLU A 405 -7.13 6.67 -29.61
CA GLU A 405 -6.56 5.35 -29.84
C GLU A 405 -5.05 5.40 -29.58
N ILE A 406 -4.50 4.32 -29.05
CA ILE A 406 -3.06 4.12 -28.92
C ILE A 406 -2.60 2.98 -29.81
N VAL A 407 -1.34 3.02 -30.22
CA VAL A 407 -0.66 1.91 -30.89
C VAL A 407 0.57 1.58 -30.06
N ARG A 408 0.74 0.31 -29.69
CA ARG A 408 1.94 -0.10 -28.94
C ARG A 408 3.17 -0.01 -29.84
N VAL A 409 4.34 0.26 -29.25
CA VAL A 409 5.60 0.23 -29.99
C VAL A 409 5.81 -1.17 -30.54
N GLY A 410 6.01 -1.27 -31.86
CA GLY A 410 6.16 -2.55 -32.57
C GLY A 410 4.85 -3.29 -32.88
N ALA A 411 3.68 -2.67 -32.67
CA ALA A 411 2.38 -3.17 -33.10
C ALA A 411 1.76 -2.28 -34.17
N ASP A 412 0.84 -2.83 -34.96
CA ASP A 412 0.04 -2.07 -35.94
C ASP A 412 -1.44 -1.90 -35.51
N ASN A 413 -1.88 -2.65 -34.50
CA ASN A 413 -3.28 -2.68 -34.09
C ASN A 413 -3.60 -1.48 -33.17
N PRO A 414 -4.53 -0.59 -33.55
CA PRO A 414 -4.98 0.49 -32.69
C PRO A 414 -5.84 -0.04 -31.54
N ILE A 415 -5.73 0.59 -30.38
CA ILE A 415 -6.46 0.25 -29.15
C ILE A 415 -7.23 1.50 -28.71
N PRO A 416 -8.58 1.47 -28.69
CA PRO A 416 -9.37 2.61 -28.25
C PRO A 416 -9.21 2.85 -26.76
N VAL A 417 -9.02 4.12 -26.38
CA VAL A 417 -8.85 4.57 -25.00
C VAL A 417 -9.72 5.80 -24.72
N ASN A 418 -10.29 5.86 -23.52
CA ASN A 418 -11.03 7.02 -23.03
C ASN A 418 -10.33 7.58 -21.80
N VAL A 419 -9.40 8.52 -21.98
CA VAL A 419 -8.54 9.05 -20.91
C VAL A 419 -8.71 10.56 -20.82
N ARG A 420 -8.95 11.07 -19.60
CA ARG A 420 -8.82 12.50 -19.30
C ARG A 420 -7.35 12.81 -19.00
N VAL A 421 -6.77 13.81 -19.63
CA VAL A 421 -5.37 14.18 -19.40
C VAL A 421 -5.28 15.44 -18.53
N ILE A 422 -4.48 15.35 -17.47
CA ILE A 422 -4.02 16.52 -16.70
C ILE A 422 -2.51 16.60 -16.92
N ALA A 423 -2.02 17.72 -17.42
CA ALA A 423 -0.59 17.96 -17.59
C ALA A 423 -0.10 18.97 -16.56
N ALA A 424 1.11 18.79 -16.03
CA ALA A 424 1.72 19.69 -15.08
C ALA A 424 3.13 20.07 -15.52
N THR A 425 3.55 21.31 -15.27
CA THR A 425 4.91 21.79 -15.57
C THR A 425 5.30 22.98 -14.69
N ASN A 426 6.60 23.16 -14.51
CA ASN A 426 7.20 24.35 -13.91
C ASN A 426 7.57 25.46 -14.91
N ARG A 427 7.29 25.29 -16.20
CA ARG A 427 7.58 26.28 -17.26
C ARG A 427 6.28 26.71 -17.95
N SER A 428 6.27 27.90 -18.54
CA SER A 428 5.15 28.30 -19.40
C SER A 428 5.19 27.50 -20.70
N LEU A 429 4.13 26.74 -20.99
CA LEU A 429 4.04 26.04 -22.28
C LEU A 429 3.89 27.02 -23.45
N ALA A 430 3.26 28.18 -23.22
CA ALA A 430 3.10 29.20 -24.25
C ALA A 430 4.46 29.79 -24.69
N GLU A 431 5.37 30.05 -23.75
CA GLU A 431 6.74 30.49 -24.04
C GLU A 431 7.52 29.41 -24.80
N LEU A 432 7.40 28.14 -24.37
CA LEU A 432 8.04 27.01 -25.05
C LEU A 432 7.58 26.81 -26.50
N VAL A 433 6.32 27.15 -26.79
CA VAL A 433 5.80 27.18 -28.16
C VAL A 433 6.47 28.29 -28.97
N GLN A 434 6.61 29.50 -28.40
CA GLN A 434 7.31 30.61 -29.06
C GLN A 434 8.78 30.30 -29.34
N GLU A 435 9.44 29.58 -28.43
CA GLU A 435 10.82 29.09 -28.57
C GLU A 435 10.95 27.91 -29.56
N GLY A 436 9.86 27.36 -30.08
CA GLY A 436 9.87 26.19 -30.97
C GLY A 436 10.24 24.87 -30.29
N LYS A 437 10.23 24.82 -28.94
CA LYS A 437 10.57 23.63 -28.14
C LYS A 437 9.35 22.76 -27.82
N PHE A 438 8.15 23.33 -27.92
CA PHE A 438 6.89 22.61 -27.74
C PHE A 438 5.96 22.89 -28.91
N ARG A 439 5.24 21.87 -29.39
CA ARG A 439 4.36 22.04 -30.56
C ARG A 439 3.11 22.83 -30.22
N SER A 440 2.75 23.78 -31.08
CA SER A 440 1.56 24.61 -30.92
C SER A 440 0.26 23.80 -30.96
N ASP A 441 0.16 22.81 -31.85
CA ASP A 441 -1.02 21.94 -31.99
C ASP A 441 -1.30 21.09 -30.74
N LEU A 442 -0.25 20.54 -30.12
CA LEU A 442 -0.33 19.83 -28.85
C LEU A 442 -0.70 20.77 -27.71
N TYR A 443 -0.10 21.96 -27.66
CA TYR A 443 -0.43 22.96 -26.65
C TYR A 443 -1.92 23.31 -26.64
N TYR A 444 -2.52 23.58 -27.81
CA TYR A 444 -3.94 23.91 -27.89
C TYR A 444 -4.86 22.72 -27.55
N ARG A 445 -4.42 21.47 -27.79
CA ARG A 445 -5.19 20.27 -27.44
C ARG A 445 -5.14 19.95 -25.95
N LEU A 446 -4.03 20.25 -25.28
CA LEU A 446 -3.87 20.08 -23.83
C LEU A 446 -4.51 21.23 -23.04
N SER A 447 -4.31 22.47 -23.48
CA SER A 447 -4.66 23.69 -22.75
C SER A 447 -6.12 24.10 -22.98
N THR A 448 -7.07 23.17 -22.78
CA THR A 448 -8.50 23.54 -22.75
C THR A 448 -8.78 24.45 -21.56
N VAL A 449 -8.15 24.16 -20.42
CA VAL A 449 -8.07 25.06 -19.27
C VAL A 449 -6.64 25.06 -18.72
N THR A 450 -6.11 26.25 -18.46
CA THR A 450 -4.82 26.43 -17.78
C THR A 450 -5.06 26.94 -16.36
N LEU A 451 -4.45 26.28 -15.39
CA LEU A 451 -4.46 26.63 -13.97
C LEU A 451 -3.04 27.00 -13.54
N THR A 452 -2.86 28.22 -13.05
CA THR A 452 -1.56 28.65 -12.50
C THR A 452 -1.62 28.60 -10.99
N ILE A 453 -0.71 27.84 -10.36
CA ILE A 453 -0.59 27.77 -8.91
C ILE A 453 0.42 28.84 -8.45
N PRO A 454 0.00 29.80 -7.62
CA PRO A 454 0.88 30.85 -7.14
C PRO A 454 1.96 30.28 -6.20
N PRO A 455 3.19 30.83 -6.27
CA PRO A 455 4.26 30.47 -5.36
C PRO A 455 3.93 30.87 -3.92
N LEU A 456 4.55 30.23 -2.93
CA LEU A 456 4.25 30.42 -1.50
C LEU A 456 4.43 31.89 -1.06
N ARG A 457 5.38 32.61 -1.64
CA ARG A 457 5.60 34.04 -1.39
C ARG A 457 4.40 34.93 -1.72
N GLU A 458 3.57 34.55 -2.70
CA GLU A 458 2.35 35.28 -3.08
C GLU A 458 1.13 34.86 -2.25
N ARG A 459 1.28 33.82 -1.41
CA ARG A 459 0.24 33.29 -0.54
C ARG A 459 0.74 33.05 0.89
N ILE A 460 1.59 33.94 1.39
CA ILE A 460 2.23 33.79 2.71
C ILE A 460 1.20 33.68 3.86
N ALA A 461 -0.03 34.19 3.67
CA ALA A 461 -1.12 34.03 4.62
C ALA A 461 -1.51 32.56 4.88
N ASP A 462 -1.12 31.63 3.99
CA ASP A 462 -1.34 30.19 4.11
C ASP A 462 -0.33 29.51 5.04
N LEU A 463 0.79 30.18 5.32
CA LEU A 463 1.92 29.63 6.07
C LEU A 463 1.49 29.00 7.42
N PRO A 464 0.63 29.61 8.27
CA PRO A 464 0.27 29.00 9.55
C PRO A 464 -0.52 27.70 9.43
N VAL A 465 -1.38 27.57 8.40
CA VAL A 465 -2.15 26.35 8.17
C VAL A 465 -1.21 25.25 7.65
N LEU A 466 -0.29 25.61 6.76
CA LEU A 466 0.72 24.70 6.21
C LEU A 466 1.70 24.21 7.27
N THR A 467 2.28 25.10 8.08
CA THR A 467 3.21 24.73 9.16
C THR A 467 2.52 23.86 10.20
N GLY A 468 1.31 24.23 10.64
CA GLY A 468 0.52 23.42 11.57
C GLY A 468 0.25 22.01 11.06
N HIS A 469 -0.08 21.87 9.77
CA HIS A 469 -0.26 20.56 9.15
C HIS A 469 1.04 19.75 9.11
N PHE A 470 2.14 20.33 8.62
CA PHE A 470 3.41 19.62 8.52
C PHE A 470 4.01 19.25 9.87
N LEU A 471 3.89 20.09 10.89
CA LEU A 471 4.36 19.75 12.24
C LEU A 471 3.64 18.53 12.80
N ARG A 472 2.31 18.43 12.61
CA ARG A 472 1.56 17.23 13.02
C ARG A 472 2.02 15.98 12.26
N GLN A 473 2.23 16.10 10.94
CA GLN A 473 2.71 15.00 10.12
C GLN A 473 4.12 14.55 10.54
N ILE A 474 5.05 15.49 10.70
CA ILE A 474 6.44 15.23 11.12
C ILE A 474 6.47 14.60 12.51
N ALA A 475 5.67 15.11 13.45
CA ALA A 475 5.58 14.55 14.80
C ALA A 475 5.14 13.07 14.76
N ALA A 476 4.11 12.74 13.97
CA ALA A 476 3.66 11.37 13.80
C ALA A 476 4.72 10.48 13.10
N GLU A 477 5.36 10.97 12.04
CA GLU A 477 6.41 10.26 11.30
C GLU A 477 7.65 9.96 12.18
N MET A 478 7.97 10.83 13.14
CA MET A 478 9.15 10.72 14.00
C MET A 478 8.85 10.18 15.41
N GLY A 479 7.58 9.92 15.74
CA GLY A 479 7.18 9.49 17.09
C GLY A 479 7.35 10.56 18.16
N LEU A 480 7.31 11.85 17.78
CA LEU A 480 7.41 12.98 18.68
C LEU A 480 6.01 13.38 19.18
N GLN A 481 5.92 13.83 20.43
CA GLN A 481 4.71 14.41 20.99
C GLN A 481 4.85 15.93 21.13
N ASN A 482 3.75 16.65 20.88
CA ASN A 482 3.65 18.10 21.11
C ASN A 482 4.67 18.96 20.33
N LEU A 483 5.02 18.56 19.10
CA LEU A 483 5.92 19.35 18.24
C LEU A 483 5.25 20.69 17.87
N ALA A 484 5.86 21.79 18.32
CA ALA A 484 5.37 23.15 18.13
C ALA A 484 6.48 24.06 17.60
N MET A 485 6.12 25.30 17.28
CA MET A 485 7.05 26.31 16.80
C MET A 485 7.04 27.53 17.72
N SER A 486 8.19 28.15 17.90
CA SER A 486 8.28 29.45 18.55
C SER A 486 7.75 30.55 17.62
N GLN A 487 7.13 31.59 18.19
CA GLN A 487 6.66 32.75 17.44
C GLN A 487 7.78 33.40 16.61
N ARG A 488 9.00 33.48 17.15
CA ARG A 488 10.16 34.00 16.43
C ARG A 488 10.42 33.22 15.14
N PHE A 489 10.38 31.89 15.20
CA PHE A 489 10.62 31.07 14.02
C PHE A 489 9.49 31.25 12.98
N GLU A 490 8.23 31.39 13.42
CA GLU A 490 7.11 31.72 12.52
C GLU A 490 7.35 33.05 11.77
N GLU A 491 7.82 34.08 12.47
CA GLU A 491 8.15 35.39 11.88
C GLU A 491 9.36 35.33 10.92
N GLU A 492 10.32 34.45 11.17
CA GLU A 492 11.45 34.20 10.28
C GLU A 492 10.99 33.45 9.01
N LEU A 493 10.14 32.43 9.15
CA LEU A 493 9.53 31.72 8.03
C LEU A 493 8.69 32.64 7.14
N ALA A 494 7.97 33.60 7.73
CA ALA A 494 7.14 34.56 6.99
C ALA A 494 7.96 35.54 6.12
N ARG A 495 9.26 35.72 6.41
CA ARG A 495 10.15 36.64 5.69
C ARG A 495 10.95 35.99 4.57
N HIS A 496 11.01 34.67 4.50
CA HIS A 496 11.74 33.96 3.44
C HIS A 496 10.98 34.00 2.11
N SER A 497 11.71 34.13 0.99
CA SER A 497 11.18 34.09 -0.37
C SER A 497 10.62 32.72 -0.85
N TRP A 498 10.93 31.62 -0.16
CA TRP A 498 10.46 30.26 -0.45
C TRP A 498 10.67 29.79 -1.92
N PRO A 499 11.91 29.78 -2.45
CA PRO A 499 12.19 29.36 -3.82
C PRO A 499 11.80 27.90 -4.13
N GLY A 500 11.82 27.01 -3.13
CA GLY A 500 11.33 25.64 -3.23
C GLY A 500 9.90 25.44 -2.69
N ASN A 501 9.21 26.54 -2.40
CA ASN A 501 7.78 26.59 -2.04
C ASN A 501 7.42 25.65 -0.88
N ILE A 502 6.29 24.94 -0.98
CA ILE A 502 5.78 24.04 0.07
C ILE A 502 6.75 22.87 0.32
N ARG A 503 7.43 22.38 -0.73
CA ARG A 503 8.41 21.30 -0.62
C ARG A 503 9.62 21.70 0.23
N GLU A 504 10.10 22.93 0.08
CA GLU A 504 11.15 23.50 0.92
C GLU A 504 10.67 23.73 2.35
N LEU A 505 9.49 24.32 2.54
CA LEU A 505 8.89 24.53 3.87
C LEU A 505 8.85 23.23 4.68
N ARG A 506 8.33 22.14 4.09
CA ARG A 506 8.29 20.84 4.77
C ARG A 506 9.70 20.34 5.13
N GLN A 507 10.68 20.51 4.24
CA GLN A 507 12.06 20.09 4.51
C GLN A 507 12.70 20.90 5.64
N VAL A 508 12.47 22.22 5.67
CA VAL A 508 12.95 23.10 6.74
C VAL A 508 12.38 22.65 8.08
N LEU A 509 11.07 22.43 8.18
CA LEU A 509 10.41 21.99 9.42
C LEU A 509 10.91 20.62 9.88
N ALA A 510 11.01 19.66 8.95
CA ALA A 510 11.50 18.32 9.26
C ALA A 510 12.96 18.34 9.73
N ARG A 511 13.80 19.16 9.10
CA ARG A 511 15.20 19.35 9.50
C ARG A 511 15.30 19.98 10.89
N SER A 512 14.51 21.03 11.17
CA SER A 512 14.48 21.63 12.51
C SER A 512 14.04 20.61 13.57
N ALA A 513 13.05 19.77 13.28
CA ALA A 513 12.62 18.71 14.19
C ALA A 513 13.71 17.65 14.48
N ILE A 514 14.68 17.48 13.58
CA ILE A 514 15.80 16.55 13.76
C ILE A 514 16.97 17.20 14.51
N LEU A 515 17.24 18.47 14.25
CA LEU A 515 18.45 19.15 14.71
C LEU A 515 18.27 19.92 16.01
N GLU A 516 17.05 20.32 16.34
CA GLU A 516 16.78 21.12 17.54
C GLU A 516 16.34 20.24 18.71
N ASP A 517 16.84 20.58 19.91
CA ASP A 517 16.49 19.88 21.13
C ASP A 517 15.13 20.35 21.68
N GLY A 518 14.28 19.38 22.02
CA GLY A 518 12.99 19.61 22.67
C GLY A 518 11.80 19.78 21.71
N PRO A 519 10.58 19.94 22.27
CA PRO A 519 9.34 19.90 21.48
C PRO A 519 9.02 21.22 20.76
N VAL A 520 9.76 22.31 20.99
CA VAL A 520 9.48 23.64 20.40
C VAL A 520 10.62 24.05 19.48
N LEU A 521 10.34 24.12 18.18
CA LEU A 521 11.27 24.55 17.15
C LEU A 521 11.51 26.07 17.24
N ARG A 522 12.76 26.44 17.42
CA ARG A 522 13.25 27.83 17.54
C ARG A 522 13.83 28.37 16.25
N GLY A 523 14.02 27.55 15.23
CA GLY A 523 14.57 27.99 13.94
C GLY A 523 16.08 28.19 13.96
N THR A 524 16.77 27.60 14.95
CA THR A 524 18.20 27.84 15.18
C THR A 524 19.07 27.49 13.96
N TYR A 525 18.61 26.53 13.15
CA TYR A 525 19.30 26.06 11.94
C TYR A 525 18.67 26.54 10.63
N PHE A 526 17.73 27.49 10.71
CA PHE A 526 17.11 28.15 9.57
C PHE A 526 17.84 29.45 9.25
N GLN A 527 18.17 29.66 7.97
CA GLN A 527 18.83 30.87 7.50
C GLN A 527 17.97 31.51 6.40
N PRO A 528 17.18 32.55 6.71
CA PRO A 528 16.40 33.24 5.69
C PRO A 528 17.34 34.07 4.79
N ASP A 529 17.32 33.75 3.48
CA ASP A 529 17.91 34.48 2.34
C ASP A 529 19.05 35.48 2.67
N GLY A 530 20.30 34.99 2.74
CA GLY A 530 21.46 35.85 3.01
C GLY A 530 22.76 35.11 3.41
N GLY A 531 23.09 34.05 2.68
CA GLY A 531 24.30 33.25 2.92
C GLY A 531 24.53 32.23 1.81
N SER A 532 24.36 32.63 0.55
CA SER A 532 24.70 31.82 -0.62
C SER A 532 26.21 31.57 -0.65
N LYS A 533 26.68 30.52 0.02
CA LYS A 533 27.65 29.64 -0.62
C LYS A 533 26.86 28.78 -1.60
N PRO A 534 27.31 28.63 -2.85
CA PRO A 534 26.76 27.61 -3.74
C PRO A 534 26.72 26.30 -2.96
N LEU A 535 25.59 25.60 -3.05
CA LEU A 535 25.56 24.17 -2.74
C LEU A 535 26.81 23.54 -3.39
N PRO A 536 27.64 22.77 -2.67
CA PRO A 536 28.64 21.96 -3.32
C PRO A 536 27.88 20.91 -4.15
N SER A 537 27.67 21.21 -5.43
CA SER A 537 27.60 20.19 -6.46
C SER A 537 28.99 19.56 -6.53
N GLY A 538 29.24 18.56 -5.69
CA GLY A 538 30.53 17.89 -5.65
C GLY A 538 30.80 17.25 -4.30
N HIS A 539 30.77 15.92 -4.27
CA HIS A 539 31.68 15.05 -3.52
C HIS A 539 32.36 15.73 -2.32
N ALA A 540 31.65 15.88 -1.21
CA ALA A 540 32.31 16.20 0.05
C ALA A 540 33.23 15.02 0.39
N ALA A 541 34.54 15.28 0.34
CA ALA A 541 35.60 14.33 0.63
C ALA A 541 35.25 13.51 1.88
N SER A 542 35.07 12.22 1.65
CA SER A 542 34.91 11.20 2.68
C SER A 542 36.06 11.35 3.68
N ARG A 543 35.77 11.81 4.90
CA ARG A 543 36.52 11.32 6.06
C ARG A 543 36.34 9.80 6.00
N ARG A 544 37.42 9.03 5.77
CA ARG A 544 37.36 7.56 5.69
C ARG A 544 36.91 7.04 7.06
N VAL A 545 35.60 6.98 7.25
CA VAL A 545 34.96 6.32 8.38
C VAL A 545 35.06 4.84 8.09
N THR A 546 35.88 4.16 8.90
CA THR A 546 36.08 2.70 8.82
C THR A 546 34.89 1.97 9.43
N ILE A 547 34.78 0.68 9.14
CA ILE A 547 33.72 -0.15 9.73
C ILE A 547 33.86 -0.21 11.27
N ASP A 548 35.09 -0.19 11.79
CA ASP A 548 35.39 -0.19 13.23
C ASP A 548 34.93 1.10 13.92
N ASP A 549 35.02 2.25 13.24
CA ASP A 549 34.49 3.51 13.74
C ASP A 549 32.95 3.47 13.82
N ILE A 550 32.30 2.78 12.88
CA ILE A 550 30.85 2.57 12.86
C ILE A 550 30.43 1.66 14.02
N HIS A 551 31.14 0.55 14.24
CA HIS A 551 30.83 -0.35 15.36
C HIS A 551 30.99 0.34 16.71
N ARG A 552 32.11 1.04 16.94
CA ARG A 552 32.32 1.80 18.19
C ARG A 552 31.27 2.88 18.41
N ALA A 553 30.89 3.62 17.37
CA ALA A 553 29.87 4.65 17.50
C ALA A 553 28.47 4.06 17.79
N ILE A 554 28.16 2.88 17.26
CA ILE A 554 26.90 2.19 17.55
C ILE A 554 26.87 1.66 18.99
N GLU A 555 27.98 1.12 19.49
CA GLU A 555 28.10 0.67 20.89
C GLU A 555 27.98 1.85 21.87
N GLN A 556 28.72 2.94 21.63
CA GLN A 556 28.65 4.15 22.44
C GLN A 556 27.26 4.82 22.40
N ALA A 557 26.53 4.66 21.31
CA ALA A 557 25.16 5.13 21.15
C ALA A 557 24.09 4.13 21.65
N GLY A 558 24.47 3.05 22.33
CA GLY A 558 23.54 2.06 22.87
C GLY A 558 22.68 1.37 21.79
N GLY A 559 23.21 1.21 20.59
CA GLY A 559 22.51 0.63 19.43
C GLY A 559 21.70 1.63 18.60
N ASN A 560 21.65 2.92 18.99
CA ASN A 560 20.95 3.95 18.24
C ASN A 560 21.76 4.41 17.02
N LYS A 561 21.43 3.86 15.85
CA LYS A 561 22.13 4.09 14.59
C LYS A 561 22.02 5.53 14.07
N SER A 562 20.97 6.28 14.47
CA SER A 562 20.83 7.70 14.10
C SER A 562 21.80 8.58 14.90
N VAL A 563 21.95 8.30 16.20
CA VAL A 563 22.91 8.97 17.08
C VAL A 563 24.34 8.61 16.69
N ALA A 564 24.61 7.34 16.37
CA ALA A 564 25.90 6.89 15.84
C ALA A 564 26.27 7.60 14.52
N ALA A 565 25.32 7.72 13.58
CA ALA A 565 25.53 8.42 12.32
C ALA A 565 25.84 9.92 12.53
N ALA A 566 25.12 10.56 13.46
CA ALA A 566 25.35 11.97 13.83
C ALA A 566 26.74 12.17 14.47
N ALA A 567 27.15 11.28 15.38
CA ALA A 567 28.47 11.31 16.02
C ALA A 567 29.61 11.16 14.99
N LEU A 568 29.39 10.32 13.97
CA LEU A 568 30.32 10.10 12.87
C LEU A 568 30.24 11.15 11.75
N ARG A 569 29.30 12.11 11.85
CA ARG A 569 29.02 13.13 10.83
C ARG A 569 28.75 12.54 9.44
N ILE A 570 28.11 11.37 9.38
CA ILE A 570 27.67 10.72 8.14
C ILE A 570 26.15 10.62 8.11
N SER A 571 25.57 10.51 6.91
CA SER A 571 24.14 10.26 6.81
C SER A 571 23.81 8.85 7.31
N ARG A 572 22.61 8.67 7.87
CA ARG A 572 22.13 7.34 8.28
C ARG A 572 22.15 6.35 7.09
N LYS A 573 21.86 6.82 5.88
CA LYS A 573 21.94 6.04 4.63
C LYS A 573 23.39 5.59 4.34
N THR A 574 24.38 6.46 4.54
CA THR A 574 25.80 6.15 4.37
C THR A 574 26.29 5.15 5.41
N LEU A 575 25.83 5.25 6.66
CA LEU A 575 26.11 4.29 7.72
C LEU A 575 25.56 2.89 7.36
N TYR A 576 24.33 2.80 6.85
CA TYR A 576 23.75 1.54 6.39
C TYR A 576 24.48 0.97 5.17
N ALA A 577 24.79 1.79 4.16
CA ALA A 577 25.50 1.34 2.97
C ALA A 577 26.88 0.74 3.29
N LYS A 578 27.60 1.31 4.28
CA LYS A 578 28.89 0.76 4.75
C LYS A 578 28.73 -0.54 5.55
N LEU A 579 27.69 -0.66 6.38
CA LEU A 579 27.39 -1.91 7.07
C LEU A 579 26.98 -3.03 6.09
N GLU A 580 26.21 -2.70 5.06
CA GLU A 580 25.83 -3.65 4.00
C GLU A 580 27.04 -4.09 3.18
N ALA A 581 27.91 -3.15 2.78
CA ALA A 581 29.14 -3.47 2.03
C ALA A 581 30.07 -4.42 2.81
N ALA A 582 30.18 -4.24 4.13
CA ALA A 582 30.94 -5.13 5.01
C ALA A 582 30.32 -6.54 5.13
N LEU A 583 28.99 -6.65 5.04
CA LEU A 583 28.27 -7.94 5.04
C LEU A 583 28.38 -8.67 3.70
N THR A 584 28.55 -7.95 2.59
CA THR A 584 28.66 -8.52 1.23
C THR A 584 30.11 -8.80 0.80
N GLY A 585 31.11 -8.51 1.63
CA GLY A 585 32.51 -8.89 1.40
C GLY A 585 33.21 -8.16 0.25
N SER A 586 32.82 -6.92 -0.07
CA SER A 586 33.38 -6.15 -1.20
C SER A 586 34.50 -5.17 -0.82
N ASP A 587 35.26 -5.45 0.25
CA ASP A 587 36.49 -4.72 0.62
C ASP A 587 37.74 -5.56 0.33
N ALA A 588 37.87 -6.03 -0.91
CA ALA A 588 39.06 -6.70 -1.42
C ALA A 588 39.61 -6.00 -2.67
N THR A 589 39.68 -4.67 -2.64
CA THR A 589 40.43 -3.87 -3.64
C THR A 589 40.80 -2.50 -3.07
N GLU A 590 41.59 -2.48 -2.00
CA GLU A 590 42.44 -1.31 -1.64
C GLU A 590 43.56 -1.76 -0.69
N LEU A 591 44.44 -2.64 -1.20
CA LEU A 591 45.74 -2.96 -0.60
C LEU A 591 46.78 -3.14 -1.72
N ALA A 592 47.20 -2.00 -2.29
CA ALA A 592 48.51 -1.68 -2.88
C ALA A 592 48.37 -0.41 -3.74
#